data_AF-A6QZL2-F1
#
_entry.id   AF-A6QZL2-F1
#
_cell.length_a   1.000
_cell.length_b   1.000
_cell.length_c   1.000
_cell.angle_alpha   90.00
_cell.angle_beta   90.00
_cell.angle_gamma   90.00
#
_symmetry.space_group_name_H-M   'P 1'
#
loop_
_entity.id
_entity.type
_entity.pdbx_description
1 polymer ?
#
loop_
_entity_poly.entity_id
_entity_poly.type
_entity_poly.pdbx_seq_one_letter_code
_entity_poly.pdbx_strand_id
1 'polypeptide(L)'
;MPELPTLLPLLLQSLDLTDPLSQPIKAGTLETLAVIIRDNGVSVISEVGYVDDLVKRLLKTAAHNTTVSTSAATPTTTTGAASFTSMPNSPRIRAQSLQCLLLLAQTPGVSDSTSPGAKAASAKPSPLLPLKSVVLRSLKFALDDPIRDVRKAAVDARAAWLRGVEHLAGDEED
;
A
#
# COMPACT_ATOMS: atom_id res chain seq x y z
N MET A 1 -16.44 3.46 -13.23
CA MET A 1 -17.39 3.69 -12.10
C MET A 1 -17.49 5.20 -11.84
N PRO A 2 -18.66 5.82 -12.01
CA PRO A 2 -18.81 7.28 -11.86
C PRO A 2 -18.60 7.78 -10.41
N GLU A 3 -18.80 6.90 -9.42
CA GLU A 3 -18.70 7.26 -7.99
C GLU A 3 -17.30 7.07 -7.37
N LEU A 4 -16.32 6.56 -8.12
CA LEU A 4 -14.98 6.32 -7.56
C LEU A 4 -14.30 7.59 -7.01
N PRO A 5 -14.40 8.77 -7.68
CA PRO A 5 -13.86 10.03 -7.16
C PRO A 5 -14.43 10.49 -5.82
N THR A 6 -15.70 10.18 -5.56
CA THR A 6 -16.40 10.58 -4.32
C THR A 6 -16.22 9.55 -3.20
N LEU A 7 -16.17 8.26 -3.55
CA LEU A 7 -16.08 7.15 -2.60
C LEU A 7 -14.64 6.93 -2.11
N LEU A 8 -13.63 7.00 -2.99
CA LEU A 8 -12.24 6.66 -2.64
C LEU A 8 -11.67 7.50 -1.48
N PRO A 9 -11.89 8.83 -1.39
CA PRO A 9 -11.44 9.62 -0.25
C PRO A 9 -11.99 9.14 1.09
N LEU A 10 -13.26 8.72 1.10
CA LEU A 10 -13.94 8.22 2.30
C LEU A 10 -13.35 6.88 2.75
N LEU A 11 -13.04 5.98 1.82
CA LEU A 11 -12.33 4.72 2.12
C LEU A 11 -10.91 4.99 2.61
N LEU A 12 -10.21 5.96 2.01
CA LEU A 12 -8.87 6.31 2.48
C LEU A 12 -8.93 6.88 3.91
N GLN A 13 -9.93 7.70 4.22
CA GLN A 13 -10.13 8.26 5.56
C GLN A 13 -10.44 7.19 6.60
N SER A 14 -11.17 6.13 6.26
CA SER A 14 -11.46 5.05 7.22
C SER A 14 -10.20 4.27 7.64
N LEU A 15 -9.16 4.21 6.81
CA LEU A 15 -7.86 3.62 7.17
C LEU A 15 -7.11 4.43 8.24
N ASP A 16 -7.35 5.74 8.31
CA ASP A 16 -6.69 6.66 9.24
C ASP A 16 -7.33 6.68 10.64
N LEU A 17 -8.47 6.01 10.84
CA LEU A 17 -9.09 5.91 12.15
C LEU A 17 -8.10 5.31 13.18
N THR A 18 -7.96 5.95 14.35
CA THR A 18 -6.99 5.53 15.37
C THR A 18 -7.62 4.75 16.53
N ASP A 19 -8.95 4.76 16.62
CA ASP A 19 -9.71 4.08 17.66
C ASP A 19 -9.52 2.54 17.55
N PRO A 20 -9.19 1.82 18.63
CA PRO A 20 -9.20 0.35 18.65
C PRO A 20 -10.50 -0.27 18.09
N LEU A 21 -11.65 0.37 18.29
CA LEU A 21 -12.93 -0.12 17.77
C LEU A 21 -13.06 -0.01 16.23
N SER A 22 -12.16 0.73 15.57
CA SER A 22 -12.15 0.90 14.11
C SER A 22 -11.47 -0.24 13.35
N GLN A 23 -10.86 -1.21 14.03
CA GLN A 23 -10.16 -2.35 13.39
C GLN A 23 -11.05 -3.11 12.38
N PRO A 24 -12.33 -3.43 12.67
CA PRO A 24 -13.21 -4.09 11.70
C PRO A 24 -13.52 -3.21 10.48
N ILE A 25 -13.66 -1.89 10.67
CA ILE A 25 -13.92 -0.93 9.60
C ILE A 25 -12.73 -0.91 8.63
N LYS A 26 -11.50 -0.85 9.16
CA LYS A 26 -10.29 -0.93 8.35
C LYS A 26 -10.19 -2.25 7.58
N ALA A 27 -10.48 -3.37 8.23
CA ALA A 27 -10.42 -4.68 7.59
C ALA A 27 -11.42 -4.79 6.42
N GLY A 28 -12.65 -4.32 6.60
CA GLY A 28 -13.65 -4.26 5.53
C GLY A 28 -13.28 -3.27 4.42
N THR A 29 -12.71 -2.12 4.79
CA THR A 29 -12.21 -1.13 3.83
C THR A 29 -11.11 -1.72 2.95
N LEU A 30 -10.15 -2.45 3.53
CA LEU A 30 -9.08 -3.10 2.76
C LEU A 30 -9.61 -4.20 1.83
N GLU A 31 -10.64 -4.94 2.25
CA GLU A 31 -11.30 -5.92 1.40
C GLU A 31 -11.99 -5.25 0.19
N THR A 32 -12.71 -4.15 0.42
CA THR A 32 -13.30 -3.34 -0.66
C THR A 32 -12.22 -2.76 -1.58
N LEU A 33 -11.14 -2.20 -1.03
CA LEU A 33 -10.02 -1.68 -1.83
C LEU A 33 -9.37 -2.78 -2.67
N ALA A 34 -9.21 -4.00 -2.14
CA ALA A 34 -8.69 -5.13 -2.90
C ALA A 34 -9.58 -5.52 -4.09
N VAL A 35 -10.91 -5.37 -3.99
CA VAL A 35 -11.83 -5.54 -5.13
C VAL A 35 -11.64 -4.39 -6.13
N ILE A 36 -11.66 -3.14 -5.66
CA ILE A 36 -11.50 -1.96 -6.53
C ILE A 36 -10.19 -2.02 -7.34
N ILE A 37 -9.07 -2.36 -6.69
CA ILE A 37 -7.74 -2.45 -7.35
C ILE A 37 -7.71 -3.57 -8.39
N ARG A 38 -8.39 -4.71 -8.14
CA ARG A 38 -8.45 -5.82 -9.10
C ARG A 38 -9.30 -5.46 -10.31
N ASP A 39 -10.47 -4.87 -10.09
CA ASP A 39 -11.46 -4.67 -11.14
C ASP A 39 -11.10 -3.48 -12.04
N ASN A 40 -10.45 -2.45 -11.49
CA ASN A 40 -10.17 -1.20 -12.21
C ASN A 40 -8.69 -1.01 -12.56
N GLY A 41 -7.78 -1.71 -11.86
CA GLY A 41 -6.34 -1.49 -11.96
C GLY A 41 -5.89 -0.13 -11.42
N VAL A 42 -4.59 0.11 -11.48
CA VAL A 42 -3.98 1.34 -10.93
C VAL A 42 -4.24 2.59 -11.78
N SER A 43 -4.48 2.44 -13.08
CA SER A 43 -4.66 3.58 -14.00
C SER A 43 -5.89 4.42 -13.64
N VAL A 44 -7.02 3.77 -13.35
CA VAL A 44 -8.26 4.47 -12.94
C VAL A 44 -8.06 5.19 -11.61
N ILE A 45 -7.35 4.59 -10.66
CA ILE A 45 -7.03 5.22 -9.38
C ILE A 45 -6.11 6.44 -9.59
N SER A 46 -5.22 6.37 -10.59
CA SER A 46 -4.32 7.47 -10.97
C SER A 46 -5.06 8.63 -11.61
N GLU A 47 -6.05 8.37 -12.47
CA GLU A 47 -6.87 9.39 -13.11
C GLU A 47 -7.65 10.22 -12.09
N VAL A 48 -8.08 9.57 -11.00
CA VAL A 48 -8.76 10.25 -9.89
C VAL A 48 -7.77 10.99 -8.97
N GLY A 49 -6.47 10.69 -9.05
CA GLY A 49 -5.43 11.45 -8.36
C GLY A 49 -5.08 10.96 -6.94
N TYR A 50 -5.54 9.77 -6.54
CA TYR A 50 -5.37 9.25 -5.17
C TYR A 50 -4.31 8.13 -5.03
N VAL A 51 -3.51 7.85 -6.05
CA VAL A 51 -2.52 6.73 -6.00
C VAL A 51 -1.48 6.94 -4.91
N ASP A 52 -0.92 8.15 -4.79
CA ASP A 52 0.08 8.46 -3.76
C ASP A 52 -0.49 8.35 -2.34
N ASP A 53 -1.68 8.91 -2.10
CA ASP A 53 -2.38 8.83 -0.82
C ASP A 53 -2.76 7.40 -0.45
N LEU A 54 -3.24 6.61 -1.43
CA LEU A 54 -3.54 5.20 -1.24
C LEU A 54 -2.29 4.44 -0.82
N VAL A 55 -1.18 4.58 -1.56
CA VAL A 55 0.07 3.89 -1.25
C VAL A 55 0.61 4.30 0.13
N LYS A 56 0.61 5.59 0.47
CA LYS A 56 1.04 6.09 1.79
C LYS A 56 0.21 5.49 2.92
N ARG A 57 -1.12 5.48 2.79
CA ARG A 57 -2.03 4.94 3.81
C ARG A 57 -1.91 3.42 3.92
N LEU A 58 -1.71 2.71 2.81
CA LEU A 58 -1.44 1.27 2.83
C LEU A 58 -0.11 0.97 3.54
N LEU A 59 0.97 1.69 3.23
CA LEU A 59 2.26 1.51 3.91
C LEU A 59 2.16 1.79 5.42
N LYS A 60 1.51 2.88 5.81
CA LYS A 60 1.23 3.20 7.22
C LYS A 60 0.41 2.10 7.90
N THR A 61 -0.57 1.55 7.19
CA THR A 61 -1.43 0.49 7.72
C THR A 61 -0.70 -0.84 7.86
N ALA A 62 0.22 -1.13 6.95
CA ALA A 62 1.07 -2.33 6.94
C ALA A 62 2.19 -2.29 7.99
N ALA A 63 2.58 -1.10 8.46
CA ALA A 63 3.65 -0.95 9.44
C ALA A 63 3.27 -1.63 10.76
N HIS A 64 4.16 -2.50 11.23
CA HIS A 64 4.19 -2.88 12.63
C HIS A 64 4.93 -1.76 13.36
N ASN A 65 4.24 -1.01 14.23
CA ASN A 65 4.91 -0.09 15.15
C ASN A 65 5.68 -0.95 16.17
N THR A 66 6.85 -1.42 15.76
CA THR A 66 7.89 -1.76 16.70
C THR A 66 8.41 -0.40 17.14
N THR A 67 7.97 0.09 18.30
CA THR A 67 8.77 1.09 18.99
C THR A 67 10.09 0.39 19.25
N VAL A 68 11.07 0.67 18.40
CA VAL A 68 12.46 0.38 18.72
C VAL A 68 12.72 1.11 20.03
N SER A 69 12.67 0.36 21.13
CA SER A 69 13.23 0.77 22.40
C SER A 69 14.75 0.81 22.22
N THR A 70 15.24 1.78 21.45
CA THR A 70 16.65 2.13 21.41
C THR A 70 16.86 3.17 22.49
N SER A 71 17.45 2.69 23.58
CA SER A 71 17.90 3.30 24.82
C SER A 71 18.23 4.80 24.85
N ALA A 72 18.01 5.35 26.05
CA ALA A 72 18.60 6.56 26.65
C ALA A 72 17.82 7.89 26.52
N ALA A 73 16.82 8.07 27.41
CA ALA A 73 16.59 9.37 28.07
C ALA A 73 15.88 9.15 29.43
N THR A 74 16.57 9.64 30.46
CA THR A 74 16.27 9.82 31.89
C THR A 74 14.77 9.93 32.28
N PRO A 75 14.33 9.33 33.41
CA PRO A 75 12.97 9.51 33.90
C PRO A 75 12.89 10.85 34.64
N THR A 76 12.50 11.92 33.94
CA THR A 76 12.07 13.16 34.60
C THR A 76 10.56 13.32 34.43
N THR A 77 9.88 13.08 35.55
CA THR A 77 8.48 13.41 35.83
C THR A 77 8.12 14.82 35.39
N THR A 78 7.17 14.97 34.45
CA THR A 78 6.23 16.11 34.36
C THR A 78 5.01 15.69 33.53
N THR A 79 3.91 15.46 34.22
CA THR A 79 2.52 15.84 33.92
C THR A 79 2.04 15.92 32.45
N GLY A 80 1.18 14.97 32.08
CA GLY A 80 -0.11 15.31 31.46
C GLY A 80 -0.20 15.63 29.96
N ALA A 81 0.37 14.80 29.10
CA ALA A 81 -0.18 14.60 27.76
C ALA A 81 -0.51 13.12 27.63
N ALA A 82 -1.80 12.79 27.48
CA ALA A 82 -2.22 11.41 27.21
C ALA A 82 -1.43 10.93 25.99
N SER A 83 -0.44 10.07 26.24
CA SER A 83 0.24 9.34 25.18
C SER A 83 -0.83 8.44 24.59
N PHE A 84 -1.49 8.92 23.53
CA PHE A 84 -2.35 8.10 22.69
C PHE A 84 -1.42 7.09 22.02
N THR A 85 -1.07 6.04 22.75
CA THR A 85 -0.34 4.90 22.21
C THR A 85 -1.23 4.30 21.16
N SER A 86 -1.03 4.71 19.90
CA SER A 86 -1.76 4.18 18.76
C SER A 86 -1.54 2.68 18.75
N MET A 87 -2.57 1.92 19.12
CA MET A 87 -2.49 0.47 19.18
C MET A 87 -2.11 -0.01 17.77
N PRO A 88 -1.09 -0.88 17.64
CA PRO A 88 -0.66 -1.34 16.33
C PRO A 88 -1.82 -2.05 15.61
N ASN A 89 -1.93 -1.86 14.30
CA ASN A 89 -2.95 -2.55 13.50
C ASN A 89 -2.82 -4.07 13.68
N SER A 90 -3.95 -4.77 13.75
CA SER A 90 -3.96 -6.23 13.88
C SER A 90 -3.15 -6.89 12.73
N PRO A 91 -2.55 -8.08 12.95
CA PRO A 91 -1.79 -8.77 11.91
C PRO A 91 -2.58 -8.98 10.62
N ARG A 92 -3.90 -9.24 10.74
CA ARG A 92 -4.81 -9.38 9.61
C ARG A 92 -4.85 -8.10 8.76
N ILE A 93 -5.03 -6.94 9.38
CA ILE A 93 -5.07 -5.64 8.68
C ILE A 93 -3.73 -5.35 8.00
N ARG A 94 -2.61 -5.63 8.69
CA ARG A 94 -1.27 -5.43 8.10
C ARG A 94 -1.08 -6.30 6.85
N ALA A 95 -1.46 -7.58 6.92
CA ALA A 95 -1.42 -8.49 5.79
C ALA A 95 -2.34 -8.07 4.63
N GLN A 96 -3.58 -7.66 4.92
CA GLN A 96 -4.52 -7.17 3.89
C GLN A 96 -4.00 -5.90 3.20
N SER A 97 -3.32 -5.03 3.94
CA SER A 97 -2.70 -3.83 3.36
C SER A 97 -1.55 -4.18 2.40
N LEU A 98 -0.70 -5.14 2.79
CA LEU A 98 0.36 -5.67 1.93
C LEU A 98 -0.21 -6.38 0.69
N GLN A 99 -1.35 -7.07 0.83
CA GLN A 99 -2.07 -7.66 -0.30
C GLN A 99 -2.59 -6.59 -1.27
N CYS A 100 -3.09 -5.45 -0.78
CA CYS A 100 -3.46 -4.34 -1.66
C CYS A 100 -2.25 -3.78 -2.41
N LEU A 101 -1.08 -3.65 -1.75
CA LEU A 101 0.17 -3.25 -2.40
C LEU A 101 0.61 -4.25 -3.46
N LEU A 102 0.52 -5.55 -3.19
CA LEU A 102 0.76 -6.60 -4.18
C LEU A 102 -0.12 -6.42 -5.41
N LEU A 103 -1.43 -6.26 -5.20
CA LEU A 103 -2.42 -6.11 -6.28
C LEU A 103 -2.12 -4.88 -7.14
N LEU A 104 -1.78 -3.73 -6.53
CA LEU A 104 -1.41 -2.52 -7.28
C LEU A 104 -0.26 -2.78 -8.27
N ALA A 105 0.76 -3.54 -7.86
CA ALA A 105 1.89 -3.87 -8.73
C ALA A 105 1.56 -4.94 -9.78
N GLN A 106 0.52 -5.74 -9.57
CA GLN A 106 0.06 -6.79 -10.50
C GLN A 106 -0.99 -6.29 -11.49
N THR A 107 -1.67 -5.17 -11.21
CA THR A 107 -2.70 -4.60 -12.07
C THR A 107 -2.33 -3.19 -12.58
N PRO A 108 -1.20 -3.03 -13.32
CA PRO A 108 -0.75 -1.72 -13.82
C PRO A 108 -1.71 -1.06 -14.83
N GLY A 109 -2.78 -1.75 -15.22
CA GLY A 109 -3.88 -1.25 -16.05
C GLY A 109 -4.53 -2.45 -16.72
N VAL A 110 -5.76 -2.81 -16.34
CA VAL A 110 -6.47 -3.96 -16.93
C VAL A 110 -6.71 -3.67 -18.42
N SER A 111 -5.77 -4.10 -19.26
CA SER A 111 -5.97 -4.38 -20.68
C SER A 111 -6.07 -5.89 -20.78
N ASP A 112 -7.23 -6.36 -21.24
CA ASP A 112 -7.57 -7.76 -21.45
C ASP A 112 -6.42 -8.51 -22.15
N SER A 113 -5.67 -9.29 -21.39
CA SER A 113 -4.60 -10.15 -21.93
C SER A 113 -5.20 -11.44 -22.48
N THR A 114 -6.10 -11.31 -23.46
CA THR A 114 -6.57 -12.43 -24.30
C THR A 114 -6.19 -12.22 -25.78
N SER A 115 -5.38 -11.21 -26.10
CA SER A 115 -4.89 -10.98 -27.47
C SER A 115 -3.36 -10.99 -27.55
N PRO A 116 -2.73 -12.02 -28.15
CA PRO A 116 -1.33 -12.00 -28.47
C PRO A 116 -1.16 -11.11 -29.71
N GLY A 117 -0.97 -9.79 -29.52
CA GLY A 117 -0.77 -8.90 -30.67
C GLY A 117 -0.81 -7.39 -30.45
N ALA A 118 -1.11 -6.87 -29.26
CA ALA A 118 -1.15 -5.42 -29.05
C ALA A 118 0.27 -4.84 -28.80
N LYS A 119 0.97 -4.50 -29.89
CA LYS A 119 2.13 -3.60 -29.83
C LYS A 119 1.68 -2.21 -29.34
N ALA A 120 2.37 -1.71 -28.30
CA ALA A 120 2.58 -0.31 -27.91
C ALA A 120 1.48 0.72 -28.21
N ALA A 121 0.66 1.04 -27.20
CA ALA A 121 -0.13 2.28 -27.20
C ALA A 121 0.41 3.23 -26.11
N SER A 122 1.14 4.27 -26.54
CA SER A 122 1.47 5.52 -25.82
C SER A 122 2.04 5.39 -24.40
N ALA A 123 3.37 5.45 -24.34
CA ALA A 123 4.26 5.22 -23.20
C ALA A 123 4.19 6.29 -22.08
N LYS A 124 3.04 6.44 -21.41
CA LYS A 124 3.06 7.07 -20.08
C LYS A 124 3.71 6.10 -19.11
N PRO A 125 4.77 6.49 -18.39
CA PRO A 125 5.37 5.64 -17.37
C PRO A 125 4.31 5.23 -16.37
N SER A 126 4.40 4.00 -15.83
CA SER A 126 3.42 3.53 -14.87
C SER A 126 3.26 4.54 -13.73
N PRO A 127 2.02 4.82 -13.26
CA PRO A 127 1.79 5.81 -12.19
C PRO A 127 2.44 5.39 -10.86
N LEU A 128 2.89 4.14 -10.77
CA LEU A 128 3.60 3.58 -9.62
C LEU A 128 5.12 3.82 -9.66
N LEU A 129 5.69 4.18 -10.82
CA LEU A 129 7.13 4.33 -11.00
C LEU A 129 7.74 5.37 -10.03
N PRO A 130 7.14 6.57 -9.83
CA PRO A 130 7.66 7.53 -8.85
C PRO A 130 7.62 7.01 -7.40
N LEU A 131 6.71 6.08 -7.11
CA LEU A 131 6.47 5.54 -5.76
C LEU A 131 7.33 4.31 -5.44
N LYS A 132 7.92 3.68 -6.46
CA LYS A 132 8.65 2.40 -6.33
C LYS A 132 9.72 2.43 -5.25
N SER A 133 10.57 3.47 -5.23
CA SER A 133 11.70 3.56 -4.29
C SER A 133 11.22 3.69 -2.85
N VAL A 134 10.17 4.48 -2.61
CA VAL A 134 9.56 4.69 -1.30
C VAL A 134 8.89 3.41 -0.80
N VAL A 135 8.15 2.72 -1.67
CA VAL A 135 7.49 1.46 -1.32
C VAL A 135 8.51 0.38 -0.98
N LEU A 136 9.51 0.16 -1.84
CA LEU A 136 10.52 -0.88 -1.60
C LEU A 136 11.35 -0.61 -0.33
N ARG A 137 11.62 0.66 0.00
CA ARG A 137 12.27 1.04 1.26
C ARG A 137 11.38 0.76 2.45
N SER A 138 10.10 1.13 2.36
CA SER A 138 9.13 0.97 3.45
C SER A 138 8.78 -0.50 3.71
N LEU A 139 8.70 -1.33 2.66
CA LEU A 139 8.44 -2.76 2.78
C LEU A 139 9.55 -3.52 3.53
N LYS A 140 10.77 -2.96 3.65
CA LYS A 140 11.83 -3.58 4.45
C LYS A 140 11.39 -3.80 5.89
N PHE A 141 10.69 -2.84 6.49
CA PHE A 141 10.20 -2.95 7.87
C PHE A 141 9.13 -4.05 8.03
N ALA A 142 8.34 -4.32 6.99
CA ALA A 142 7.33 -5.37 7.01
C ALA A 142 7.92 -6.78 6.87
N LEU A 143 9.17 -6.91 6.38
CA LEU A 143 9.88 -8.19 6.33
C LEU A 143 10.28 -8.69 7.72
N ASP A 144 10.41 -7.77 8.69
CA ASP A 144 10.75 -8.07 10.08
C ASP A 144 9.50 -8.17 10.99
N ASP A 145 8.29 -8.24 10.41
CA ASP A 145 7.05 -8.37 11.18
C ASP A 145 7.08 -9.63 12.07
N PRO A 146 6.61 -9.60 13.33
CA PRO A 146 6.62 -10.78 14.21
C PRO A 146 5.77 -11.93 13.66
N ILE A 147 4.77 -11.66 12.84
CA ILE A 147 3.82 -12.64 12.32
C ILE A 147 4.27 -13.14 10.94
N ARG A 148 4.45 -14.46 10.84
CA ARG A 148 4.91 -15.15 9.62
C ARG A 148 4.08 -14.79 8.39
N ASP A 149 2.76 -14.79 8.52
CA ASP A 149 1.88 -14.60 7.36
C ASP A 149 1.95 -13.15 6.84
N VAL A 150 2.24 -12.18 7.72
CA VAL A 150 2.52 -10.79 7.33
C VAL A 150 3.86 -10.70 6.60
N ARG A 151 4.91 -11.37 7.10
CA ARG A 151 6.21 -11.44 6.41
C ARG A 151 6.08 -12.05 5.02
N LYS A 152 5.29 -13.13 4.88
CA LYS A 152 5.01 -13.75 3.58
C LYS A 152 4.36 -12.74 2.63
N ALA A 153 3.29 -12.06 3.07
CA ALA A 153 2.63 -11.04 2.27
C ALA A 153 3.58 -9.90 1.88
N ALA A 154 4.51 -9.51 2.76
CA ALA A 154 5.51 -8.49 2.48
C ALA A 154 6.53 -8.95 1.42
N VAL A 155 6.97 -10.21 1.47
CA VAL A 155 7.84 -10.82 0.46
C VAL A 155 7.15 -10.82 -0.90
N ASP A 156 5.90 -11.29 -0.95
CA ASP A 156 5.12 -11.37 -2.19
C ASP A 156 4.91 -9.96 -2.79
N ALA A 157 4.49 -8.99 -1.97
CA ALA A 157 4.34 -7.60 -2.39
C ALA A 157 5.65 -7.03 -2.92
N ARG A 158 6.76 -7.21 -2.19
CA ARG A 158 8.06 -6.69 -2.62
C ARG A 158 8.52 -7.30 -3.94
N ALA A 159 8.32 -8.60 -4.14
CA ALA A 159 8.64 -9.28 -5.39
C ALA A 159 7.81 -8.73 -6.57
N ALA A 160 6.51 -8.51 -6.36
CA ALA A 160 5.64 -7.91 -7.36
C ALA A 160 6.07 -6.48 -7.72
N TRP A 161 6.45 -5.65 -6.75
CA TRP A 161 6.93 -4.29 -7.01
C TRP A 161 8.29 -4.23 -7.73
N LEU A 162 9.14 -5.23 -7.54
CA LEU A 162 10.41 -5.33 -8.27
C LEU A 162 10.18 -5.64 -9.76
N ARG A 163 9.28 -6.58 -10.07
CA ARG A 163 8.97 -7.09 -11.43
C ARG A 163 7.92 -6.29 -12.17
N GLY A 164 6.80 -5.97 -11.53
CA GLY A 164 5.61 -5.40 -12.16
C GLY A 164 5.64 -3.87 -12.30
N VAL A 165 6.46 -3.19 -11.50
CA VAL A 165 6.70 -1.74 -11.61
C VAL A 165 8.05 -1.53 -12.30
N GLU A 166 8.20 -2.04 -13.52
CA GLU A 166 9.46 -1.91 -14.25
C GLU A 166 9.70 -0.47 -14.74
N HIS A 167 10.99 -0.13 -14.70
CA HIS A 167 11.56 1.08 -15.28
C HIS A 167 11.48 0.91 -16.80
N LEU A 168 11.03 1.91 -17.54
CA LEU A 168 11.12 1.89 -19.01
C LEU A 168 12.59 1.69 -19.40
N ALA A 169 12.96 0.45 -19.70
CA ALA A 169 14.20 0.13 -20.38
C ALA A 169 13.91 0.18 -21.89
N GLY A 170 14.08 1.36 -22.46
CA GLY A 170 14.21 1.65 -23.89
C GLY A 170 14.86 3.04 -23.95
N ASP A 171 16.00 3.26 -24.58
CA ASP A 171 16.54 2.70 -25.84
C ASP A 171 18.06 2.46 -25.71
N GLU A 172 18.58 1.34 -26.24
CA GLU A 172 19.42 1.22 -27.46
C GLU A 172 20.81 1.90 -27.38
N GLU A 173 21.87 1.09 -27.43
CA GLU A 173 23.04 1.38 -28.26
C GLU A 173 23.69 0.05 -28.69
N ASP A 174 24.06 0.01 -29.97
CA ASP A 174 24.42 -1.11 -30.85
C ASP A 174 25.52 -2.08 -30.37
#